data_AF-A0A401SN73-F1
#
_entry.id   AF-A0A401SN73-F1
#
_cell.length_a   1.000
_cell.length_b   1.000
_cell.length_c   1.000
_cell.angle_alpha   90.00
_cell.angle_beta   90.00
_cell.angle_gamma   90.00
#
_symmetry.space_group_name_H-M   'P 1'
#
loop_
_entity.id
_entity.type
_entity.pdbx_description
1 polymer ?
#
loop_
_entity_poly.entity_id
_entity_poly.type
_entity_poly.pdbx_seq_one_letter_code
_entity_poly.pdbx_strand_id
1 'polypeptide(L)'
;RMLSMSTLLPDPSYLDWFCWEEVSNGLYLIRERFFEAGKRINIWLLQGSQRDLVIDTGLGLRNLPNYLVSVGLIGHKPVLAVVTNIRFDHSGGLHHFGRVAVHRAEANALMRGDNFETATCLYDWEVKRPPHRGWRAKNFKVHSVAPDRILDDGVYSLVILVTVQALHLLSKFNTNESGFLALLLLRAESIKKSCLSPIKP
;
A
#
# COMPACT_ATOMS: atom_id res chain seq x y z
N ARG A 1 18.42 -13.47 -43.68
CA ARG A 1 17.41 -12.86 -42.78
C ARG A 1 17.46 -13.63 -41.46
N MET A 2 18.25 -13.17 -40.48
CA MET A 2 18.17 -13.70 -39.11
C MET A 2 16.87 -13.18 -38.51
N LEU A 3 15.96 -14.09 -38.16
CA LEU A 3 14.86 -13.77 -37.26
C LEU A 3 15.47 -13.43 -35.91
N SER A 4 15.37 -12.16 -35.51
CA SER A 4 15.62 -11.75 -34.13
C SER A 4 14.62 -12.50 -33.26
N MET A 5 15.08 -13.56 -32.59
CA MET A 5 14.40 -14.09 -31.43
C MET A 5 14.55 -13.03 -30.33
N SER A 6 13.64 -12.06 -30.30
CA SER A 6 13.41 -11.29 -29.09
C SER A 6 12.99 -12.29 -28.02
N THR A 7 13.94 -12.68 -27.18
CA THR A 7 13.66 -13.43 -25.96
C THR A 7 12.84 -12.51 -25.07
N LEU A 8 11.52 -12.53 -25.25
CA LEU A 8 10.58 -11.87 -24.36
C LEU A 8 10.82 -12.46 -22.96
N LEU A 9 11.25 -11.62 -22.03
CA LEU A 9 11.38 -12.01 -20.63
C LEU A 9 10.03 -12.57 -20.15
N PRO A 10 10.02 -13.60 -19.30
CA PRO A 10 8.77 -14.13 -18.74
C PRO A 10 8.04 -13.03 -17.95
N ASP A 11 6.73 -13.22 -17.73
CA ASP A 11 5.97 -12.32 -16.85
C ASP A 11 6.61 -12.29 -15.44
N PRO A 12 6.80 -11.11 -14.83
CA PRO A 12 7.48 -11.02 -13.54
C PRO A 12 6.70 -11.78 -12.46
N SER A 13 7.32 -12.68 -11.70
CA SER A 13 6.65 -13.32 -10.56
C SER A 13 6.41 -12.31 -9.43
N TYR A 14 5.66 -12.69 -8.39
CA TYR A 14 5.56 -11.85 -7.19
C TYR A 14 6.92 -11.71 -6.48
N LEU A 15 7.84 -12.68 -6.61
CA LEU A 15 9.21 -12.59 -6.07
C LEU A 15 10.04 -11.53 -6.80
N ASP A 16 9.80 -11.36 -8.10
CA ASP A 16 10.44 -10.30 -8.88
C ASP A 16 9.80 -8.93 -8.61
N TRP A 17 8.52 -8.90 -8.29
CA TRP A 17 7.74 -7.66 -8.21
C TRP A 17 8.03 -6.86 -6.95
N PHE A 18 8.21 -7.54 -5.83
CA PHE A 18 8.40 -6.89 -4.55
C PHE A 18 9.86 -6.95 -4.09
N CYS A 19 10.23 -6.01 -3.23
CA CYS A 19 11.41 -6.08 -2.38
C CYS A 19 11.01 -5.71 -0.97
N TRP A 20 11.76 -6.19 0.01
CA TRP A 20 11.56 -5.81 1.40
C TRP A 20 12.88 -5.50 2.10
N GLU A 21 12.82 -4.65 3.12
CA GLU A 21 13.89 -4.41 4.09
C GLU A 21 13.30 -4.38 5.51
N GLU A 22 14.05 -4.87 6.49
CA GLU A 22 13.67 -4.74 7.89
C GLU A 22 14.17 -3.40 8.42
N VAL A 23 13.26 -2.56 8.90
CA VAL A 23 13.56 -1.21 9.41
C VAL A 23 13.76 -1.22 10.93
N SER A 24 13.06 -2.12 11.61
CA SER A 24 13.18 -2.39 13.04
C SER A 24 12.64 -3.79 13.29
N ASN A 25 12.92 -4.37 14.48
CA ASN A 25 12.48 -5.71 14.84
C ASN A 25 10.96 -5.90 14.59
N GLY A 26 10.62 -6.73 13.61
CA GLY A 26 9.22 -7.03 13.24
C GLY A 26 8.52 -5.92 12.43
N LEU A 27 9.25 -4.89 11.97
CA LEU A 27 8.74 -3.81 11.12
C LEU A 27 9.49 -3.83 9.78
N TYR A 28 8.77 -4.11 8.71
CA TYR A 28 9.32 -4.25 7.37
C TYR A 28 8.72 -3.24 6.42
N LEU A 29 9.58 -2.74 5.53
CA LEU A 29 9.21 -1.91 4.42
C LEU A 29 9.24 -2.73 3.14
N ILE A 30 8.11 -2.77 2.45
CA ILE A 30 7.91 -3.46 1.18
C ILE A 30 7.69 -2.43 0.07
N ARG A 31 8.27 -2.70 -1.10
CA ARG A 31 8.19 -1.82 -2.28
C ARG A 31 7.99 -2.59 -3.58
N GLU A 32 7.23 -2.02 -4.50
CA GLU A 32 7.00 -2.56 -5.85
C GLU A 32 8.11 -2.17 -6.83
N ARG A 33 9.03 -3.07 -7.18
CA ARG A 33 10.22 -2.79 -7.99
C ARG A 33 9.92 -2.13 -9.33
N PHE A 34 8.81 -2.52 -9.96
CA PHE A 34 8.46 -2.12 -11.32
C PHE A 34 7.49 -0.94 -11.39
N PHE A 35 7.09 -0.35 -10.26
CA PHE A 35 6.34 0.90 -10.23
C PHE A 35 7.29 2.11 -10.15
N GLU A 36 6.99 3.20 -10.85
CA GLU A 36 7.84 4.39 -10.93
C GLU A 36 8.29 4.89 -9.55
N ALA A 37 9.60 5.09 -9.38
CA ALA A 37 10.20 5.28 -8.06
C ALA A 37 9.68 6.56 -7.38
N GLY A 38 9.48 7.65 -8.14
CA GLY A 38 8.95 8.91 -7.61
C GLY A 38 7.45 8.92 -7.31
N LYS A 39 6.72 7.84 -7.65
CA LYS A 39 5.28 7.70 -7.41
C LYS A 39 4.93 6.51 -6.52
N ARG A 40 5.91 5.67 -6.23
CA ARG A 40 5.76 4.48 -5.41
C ARG A 40 5.44 4.87 -3.97
N ILE A 41 4.45 4.20 -3.41
CA ILE A 41 4.15 4.30 -1.98
C ILE A 41 4.91 3.21 -1.19
N ASN A 42 5.11 3.47 0.09
CA ASN A 42 5.67 2.49 1.00
C ASN A 42 4.56 1.56 1.50
N ILE A 43 4.78 0.26 1.39
CA ILE A 43 3.92 -0.76 2.01
C ILE A 43 4.61 -1.19 3.30
N TRP A 44 3.88 -1.21 4.41
CA TRP A 44 4.45 -1.58 5.69
C TRP A 44 3.88 -2.90 6.18
N LEU A 45 4.73 -3.76 6.72
CA LEU A 45 4.33 -4.92 7.50
C LEU A 45 4.80 -4.73 8.94
N LEU A 46 3.87 -4.80 9.88
CA LEU A 46 4.15 -4.87 11.30
C LEU A 46 3.73 -6.25 11.81
N GLN A 47 4.71 -7.02 12.26
CA GLN A 47 4.46 -8.31 12.89
C GLN A 47 4.01 -8.12 14.33
N GLY A 48 2.81 -8.59 14.66
CA GLY A 48 2.30 -8.61 16.02
C GLY A 48 2.37 -9.99 16.65
N SER A 49 2.14 -10.05 17.96
CA SER A 49 2.09 -11.33 18.69
C SER A 49 0.88 -12.19 18.32
N GLN A 50 -0.26 -11.55 18.05
CA GLN A 50 -1.53 -12.26 17.71
C GLN A 50 -1.94 -12.12 16.25
N ARG A 51 -1.51 -11.05 15.58
CA ARG A 51 -1.87 -10.72 14.20
C ARG A 51 -0.80 -9.88 13.56
N ASP A 52 -0.67 -10.02 12.25
CA ASP A 52 0.18 -9.14 11.46
C ASP A 52 -0.68 -8.03 10.84
N LEU A 53 -0.09 -6.84 10.72
CA LEU A 53 -0.74 -5.67 10.14
C LEU A 53 0.01 -5.28 8.88
N VAL A 54 -0.68 -5.24 7.75
CA VAL A 54 -0.18 -4.65 6.51
C VAL A 54 -0.82 -3.27 6.35
N ILE A 55 0.01 -2.23 6.20
CA ILE A 55 -0.43 -0.85 5.95
C ILE A 55 -0.11 -0.52 4.49
N ASP A 56 -1.14 -0.15 3.74
CA ASP A 56 -1.16 -0.01 2.29
C ASP A 56 -0.82 -1.32 1.55
N THR A 57 -1.15 -1.40 0.26
CA THR A 57 -1.10 -2.66 -0.49
C THR A 57 -0.57 -2.52 -1.92
N GLY A 58 -0.12 -1.33 -2.31
CA GLY A 58 0.42 -1.06 -3.64
C GLY A 58 -0.65 -1.07 -4.73
N LEU A 59 -0.20 -1.16 -5.98
CA LEU A 59 -1.07 -1.23 -7.16
C LEU A 59 -1.92 -2.49 -7.22
N GLY A 60 -1.51 -3.58 -6.54
CA GLY A 60 -2.22 -4.85 -6.62
C GLY A 60 -2.04 -5.61 -7.94
N LEU A 61 -1.00 -5.29 -8.72
CA LEU A 61 -0.69 -6.02 -9.96
C LEU A 61 -0.08 -7.42 -9.69
N ARG A 62 0.36 -7.64 -8.45
CA ARG A 62 0.86 -8.92 -7.94
C ARG A 62 0.36 -9.21 -6.53
N ASN A 63 0.25 -10.50 -6.22
CA ASN A 63 -0.30 -10.99 -4.97
C ASN A 63 0.70 -10.79 -3.82
N LEU A 64 0.51 -9.71 -3.07
CA LEU A 64 1.36 -9.35 -1.93
C LEU A 64 1.31 -10.38 -0.79
N PRO A 65 0.15 -10.90 -0.34
CA PRO A 65 0.10 -11.96 0.68
C PRO A 65 0.95 -13.20 0.32
N ASN A 66 0.83 -13.70 -0.91
CA ASN A 66 1.62 -14.84 -1.37
C ASN A 66 3.12 -14.53 -1.37
N TYR A 67 3.50 -13.31 -1.76
CA TYR A 67 4.88 -12.86 -1.64
C TYR A 67 5.34 -12.91 -0.18
N LEU A 68 4.61 -12.29 0.74
CA LEU A 68 4.98 -12.22 2.16
C LEU A 68 5.11 -13.62 2.79
N VAL A 69 4.23 -14.56 2.44
CA VAL A 69 4.35 -15.97 2.86
C VAL A 69 5.62 -16.61 2.27
N SER A 70 5.86 -16.43 0.97
CA SER A 70 6.98 -17.06 0.27
C SER A 70 8.36 -16.63 0.78
N VAL A 71 8.47 -15.40 1.27
CA VAL A 71 9.71 -14.87 1.86
C VAL A 71 9.78 -15.04 3.38
N GLY A 72 8.81 -15.75 3.98
CA GLY A 72 8.79 -16.07 5.41
C GLY A 72 8.47 -14.89 6.33
N LEU A 73 7.92 -13.79 5.81
CA LEU A 73 7.58 -12.61 6.62
C LEU A 73 6.21 -12.73 7.31
N ILE A 74 5.31 -13.56 6.79
CA ILE A 74 4.05 -13.92 7.46
C ILE A 74 3.86 -15.43 7.43
N GLY A 75 3.04 -15.93 8.36
CA GLY A 75 2.77 -17.36 8.50
C GLY A 75 1.30 -17.63 8.80
N HIS A 76 1.05 -18.42 9.83
CA HIS A 76 -0.29 -18.87 10.25
C HIS A 76 -1.09 -17.79 11.02
N LYS A 77 -0.46 -16.70 11.45
CA LYS A 77 -1.16 -15.58 12.10
C LYS A 77 -2.14 -14.92 11.12
N PRO A 78 -3.31 -14.48 11.58
CA PRO A 78 -4.19 -13.68 10.74
C PRO A 78 -3.52 -12.35 10.37
N VAL A 79 -3.65 -11.97 9.10
CA VAL A 79 -3.15 -10.70 8.58
C VAL A 79 -4.32 -9.75 8.37
N LEU A 80 -4.25 -8.54 8.92
CA LEU A 80 -5.18 -7.46 8.62
C LEU A 80 -4.49 -6.49 7.66
N ALA A 81 -5.08 -6.25 6.49
CA ALA A 81 -4.66 -5.13 5.64
C ALA A 81 -5.47 -3.88 5.99
N VAL A 82 -4.80 -2.75 6.14
CA VAL A 82 -5.41 -1.43 6.32
C VAL A 82 -4.77 -0.47 5.33
N VAL A 83 -5.53 0.48 4.80
CA VAL A 83 -4.99 1.51 3.92
C VAL A 83 -5.04 2.87 4.58
N THR A 84 -4.05 3.71 4.29
CA THR A 84 -3.97 5.11 4.73
C THR A 84 -4.89 6.05 3.95
N ASN A 85 -5.40 5.59 2.80
CA ASN A 85 -6.50 6.14 2.02
C ASN A 85 -6.82 5.14 0.87
N ILE A 86 -7.94 5.31 0.15
CA ILE A 86 -8.32 4.37 -0.91
C ILE A 86 -7.74 4.69 -2.29
N ARG A 87 -6.80 5.63 -2.42
CA ARG A 87 -6.16 5.87 -3.71
C ARG A 87 -5.59 4.57 -4.26
N PHE A 88 -5.63 4.44 -5.58
CA PHE A 88 -5.33 3.20 -6.28
C PHE A 88 -3.96 2.57 -5.97
N ASP A 89 -2.97 3.40 -5.66
CA ASP A 89 -1.61 3.00 -5.31
C ASP A 89 -1.46 2.52 -3.86
N HIS A 90 -2.45 2.80 -3.00
CA HIS A 90 -2.52 2.27 -1.64
C HIS A 90 -3.48 1.08 -1.54
N SER A 91 -4.60 1.11 -2.27
CA SER A 91 -5.72 0.17 -2.12
C SER A 91 -5.77 -0.93 -3.19
N GLY A 92 -5.00 -0.81 -4.27
CA GLY A 92 -5.08 -1.71 -5.41
C GLY A 92 -4.90 -3.17 -5.04
N GLY A 93 -4.04 -3.47 -4.07
CA GLY A 93 -3.78 -4.82 -3.58
C GLY A 93 -4.75 -5.37 -2.52
N LEU A 94 -5.71 -4.58 -2.02
CA LEU A 94 -6.62 -4.99 -0.93
C LEU A 94 -7.39 -6.28 -1.25
N HIS A 95 -7.77 -6.48 -2.51
CA HIS A 95 -8.53 -7.63 -2.96
C HIS A 95 -7.78 -8.97 -2.84
N HIS A 96 -6.47 -8.95 -2.58
CA HIS A 96 -5.70 -10.16 -2.28
C HIS A 96 -5.81 -10.61 -0.83
N PHE A 97 -6.27 -9.75 0.08
CA PHE A 97 -6.29 -10.01 1.52
C PHE A 97 -7.65 -10.57 1.96
N GLY A 98 -7.61 -11.57 2.82
CA GLY A 98 -8.82 -12.15 3.42
C GLY A 98 -9.41 -11.33 4.57
N ARG A 99 -8.70 -10.32 5.08
CA ARG A 99 -9.20 -9.38 6.09
C ARG A 99 -8.76 -7.95 5.80
N VAL A 100 -9.73 -7.05 5.65
CA VAL A 100 -9.50 -5.65 5.28
C VAL A 100 -10.14 -4.70 6.28
N ALA A 101 -9.41 -3.64 6.64
CA ALA A 101 -9.92 -2.49 7.38
C ALA A 101 -9.77 -1.21 6.57
N VAL A 102 -10.77 -0.32 6.64
CA VAL A 102 -10.75 0.96 5.95
C VAL A 102 -11.44 2.03 6.80
N HIS A 103 -11.10 3.29 6.60
CA HIS A 103 -11.80 4.39 7.25
C HIS A 103 -13.27 4.46 6.81
N ARG A 104 -14.16 4.86 7.73
CA ARG A 104 -15.61 5.00 7.47
C ARG A 104 -15.92 5.88 6.27
N ALA A 105 -15.20 6.99 6.11
CA ALA A 105 -15.41 7.93 5.00
C ALA A 105 -15.16 7.28 3.62
N GLU A 106 -14.28 6.29 3.56
CA GLU A 106 -13.80 5.70 2.31
C GLU A 106 -14.47 4.34 1.99
N ALA A 107 -15.19 3.76 2.97
CA ALA A 107 -15.75 2.41 2.88
C ALA A 107 -16.71 2.24 1.68
N ASN A 108 -17.56 3.24 1.44
CA ASN A 108 -18.55 3.17 0.36
C ASN A 108 -17.91 3.15 -1.03
N ALA A 109 -16.89 3.98 -1.27
CA ALA A 109 -16.17 3.98 -2.54
C ALA A 109 -15.36 2.71 -2.74
N LEU A 110 -14.71 2.20 -1.69
CA LEU A 110 -13.99 0.92 -1.77
C LEU A 110 -14.92 -0.24 -2.13
N MET A 111 -16.10 -0.31 -1.52
CA MET A 111 -17.10 -1.35 -1.83
C MET A 111 -17.61 -1.28 -3.28
N ARG A 112 -17.62 -0.09 -3.89
CA ARG A 112 -18.01 0.10 -5.29
C ARG A 112 -16.88 -0.13 -6.28
N GLY A 113 -15.62 -0.12 -5.81
CA GLY A 113 -14.45 -0.05 -6.70
C GLY A 113 -14.49 1.20 -7.58
N ASP A 114 -14.90 2.33 -7.01
CA ASP A 114 -15.10 3.56 -7.77
C ASP A 114 -13.76 4.15 -8.22
N ASN A 115 -13.49 4.10 -9.53
CA ASN A 115 -12.24 4.60 -10.10
C ASN A 115 -12.02 6.11 -9.90
N PHE A 116 -13.10 6.90 -9.80
CA PHE A 116 -13.00 8.33 -9.57
C PHE A 116 -12.61 8.62 -8.12
N GLU A 117 -13.29 8.02 -7.15
CA GLU A 117 -12.98 8.22 -5.73
C GLU A 117 -11.64 7.59 -5.32
N THR A 118 -11.25 6.48 -5.94
CA THR A 118 -9.90 5.90 -5.79
C THR A 118 -8.82 6.66 -6.56
N ALA A 119 -9.18 7.77 -7.21
CA ALA A 119 -8.28 8.62 -8.01
C ALA A 119 -7.41 7.81 -8.99
N THR A 120 -8.01 6.79 -9.63
CA THR A 120 -7.28 5.85 -10.48
C THR A 120 -6.71 6.57 -11.70
N CYS A 121 -5.41 6.81 -11.68
CA CYS A 121 -4.68 7.51 -12.73
C CYS A 121 -3.32 6.85 -12.89
N LEU A 122 -3.29 5.77 -13.67
CA LEU A 122 -2.10 4.97 -13.96
C LEU A 122 -1.80 5.05 -15.47
N TYR A 123 -0.52 5.19 -15.81
CA TYR A 123 -0.01 5.22 -17.18
C TYR A 123 0.94 4.06 -17.44
N ASP A 124 0.98 3.58 -18.69
CA ASP A 124 1.80 2.42 -19.06
C ASP A 124 3.28 2.62 -18.68
N TRP A 125 3.81 3.84 -18.84
CA TRP A 125 5.21 4.16 -18.57
C TRP A 125 5.57 4.09 -17.08
N GLU A 126 4.59 4.20 -16.18
CA GLU A 126 4.83 4.12 -14.73
C GLU A 126 5.05 2.67 -14.27
N VAL A 127 4.66 1.70 -15.09
CA VAL A 127 4.88 0.27 -14.83
C VAL A 127 6.00 -0.22 -15.75
N LYS A 128 7.24 -0.11 -15.24
CA LYS A 128 8.48 -0.37 -15.98
C LYS A 128 8.57 -1.78 -16.57
N ARG A 129 7.92 -2.75 -15.91
CA ARG A 129 7.74 -4.11 -16.41
C ARG A 129 6.27 -4.50 -16.22
N PRO A 130 5.51 -4.74 -17.31
CA PRO A 130 4.10 -5.09 -17.19
C PRO A 130 3.92 -6.43 -16.46
N PRO A 131 2.84 -6.61 -15.70
CA PRO A 131 2.56 -7.84 -14.97
C PRO A 131 2.23 -9.00 -15.90
N HIS A 132 1.72 -8.76 -17.10
CA HIS A 132 1.59 -9.82 -18.08
C HIS A 132 1.64 -9.25 -19.48
N ARG A 133 1.92 -10.11 -20.47
CA ARG A 133 1.82 -9.73 -21.87
C ARG A 133 0.45 -9.11 -22.18
N GLY A 134 0.46 -7.97 -22.86
CA GLY A 134 -0.76 -7.24 -23.25
C GLY A 134 -1.42 -6.41 -22.14
N TRP A 135 -0.85 -6.36 -20.93
CA TRP A 135 -1.33 -5.45 -19.89
C TRP A 135 -1.24 -3.98 -20.35
N ARG A 136 -2.25 -3.18 -19.99
CA ARG A 136 -2.33 -1.75 -20.27
C ARG A 136 -2.92 -1.03 -19.06
N ALA A 137 -2.33 0.09 -18.67
CA ALA A 137 -2.75 0.91 -17.55
C ALA A 137 -4.17 1.45 -17.71
N LYS A 138 -4.63 1.71 -18.93
CA LYS A 138 -6.03 2.11 -19.21
C LYS A 138 -7.08 1.08 -18.77
N ASN A 139 -6.68 -0.18 -18.59
CA ASN A 139 -7.56 -1.26 -18.14
C ASN A 139 -7.46 -1.49 -16.62
N PHE A 140 -6.54 -0.80 -15.95
CA PHE A 140 -6.35 -0.92 -14.52
C PHE A 140 -7.52 -0.28 -13.78
N LYS A 141 -7.96 -0.93 -12.71
CA LYS A 141 -9.01 -0.46 -11.80
C LYS A 141 -8.77 -1.01 -10.41
N VAL A 142 -9.18 -0.26 -9.40
CA VAL A 142 -9.26 -0.80 -8.05
C VAL A 142 -10.44 -1.78 -8.00
N HIS A 143 -10.19 -2.99 -7.50
CA HIS A 143 -11.23 -3.99 -7.33
C HIS A 143 -12.12 -3.61 -6.15
N SER A 144 -13.44 -3.83 -6.29
CA SER A 144 -14.38 -3.67 -5.19
C SER A 144 -14.03 -4.62 -4.05
N VAL A 145 -13.94 -4.10 -2.83
CA VAL A 145 -13.64 -4.89 -1.62
C VAL A 145 -14.63 -4.55 -0.52
N ALA A 146 -15.25 -5.58 0.07
CA ALA A 146 -16.06 -5.42 1.28
C ALA A 146 -15.12 -5.45 2.50
N PRO A 147 -14.99 -4.35 3.27
CA PRO A 147 -14.12 -4.33 4.43
C PRO A 147 -14.71 -5.16 5.59
N ASP A 148 -13.89 -6.00 6.21
CA ASP A 148 -14.23 -6.69 7.46
C ASP A 148 -14.41 -5.74 8.64
N ARG A 149 -13.69 -4.60 8.60
CA ARG A 149 -13.71 -3.60 9.66
C ARG A 149 -13.79 -2.20 9.07
N ILE A 150 -14.74 -1.43 9.58
CA ILE A 150 -14.83 0.00 9.34
C ILE A 150 -14.23 0.70 10.55
N LEU A 151 -13.23 1.54 10.31
CA LEU A 151 -12.50 2.27 11.34
C LEU A 151 -13.05 3.69 11.47
N ASP A 152 -13.22 4.15 12.70
CA ASP A 152 -13.47 5.55 13.04
C ASP A 152 -12.15 6.30 13.27
N ASP A 153 -12.20 7.64 13.28
CA ASP A 153 -11.03 8.54 13.28
C ASP A 153 -9.95 8.19 14.32
N GLY A 154 -10.36 7.79 15.54
CA GLY A 154 -9.43 7.49 16.63
C GLY A 154 -8.52 6.29 16.35
N VAL A 155 -9.07 5.19 15.82
CA VAL A 155 -8.30 3.99 15.48
C VAL A 155 -7.50 4.21 14.20
N TYR A 156 -8.07 4.96 13.26
CA TYR A 156 -7.40 5.32 12.01
C TYR A 156 -6.18 6.20 12.23
N SER A 157 -6.26 7.14 13.18
CA SER A 157 -5.14 8.00 13.58
C SER A 157 -3.95 7.20 14.10
N LEU A 158 -4.17 6.05 14.75
CA LEU A 158 -3.09 5.18 15.19
C LEU A 158 -2.37 4.51 14.01
N VAL A 159 -3.11 4.11 12.98
CA VAL A 159 -2.53 3.55 11.75
C VAL A 159 -1.64 4.59 11.07
N ILE A 160 -2.12 5.83 10.96
CA ILE A 160 -1.32 6.94 10.42
C ILE A 160 -0.09 7.19 11.29
N LEU A 161 -0.23 7.15 12.62
CA LEU A 161 0.89 7.37 13.53
C LEU A 161 1.99 6.32 13.35
N VAL A 162 1.65 5.05 13.16
CA VAL A 162 2.62 3.98 12.87
C VAL A 162 3.38 4.30 11.57
N THR A 163 2.68 4.70 10.51
CA THR A 163 3.31 5.09 9.25
C THR A 163 4.27 6.27 9.43
N VAL A 164 3.85 7.32 10.16
CA VAL A 164 4.70 8.48 10.45
C VAL A 164 5.94 8.09 11.26
N GLN A 165 5.80 7.26 12.29
CA GLN A 165 6.92 6.78 13.09
C GLN A 165 7.90 5.94 12.26
N ALA A 166 7.38 5.07 11.38
CA ALA A 166 8.20 4.27 10.48
C ALA A 166 8.99 5.14 9.50
N LEU A 167 8.39 6.19 8.93
CA LEU A 167 9.10 7.17 8.11
C LEU A 167 10.18 7.93 8.90
N HIS A 168 9.92 8.29 10.15
CA HIS A 168 10.90 8.97 11.00
C HIS A 168 12.10 8.08 11.34
N LEU A 169 11.86 6.77 11.48
CA LEU A 169 12.96 5.80 11.59
C LEU A 169 13.77 5.76 10.29
N LEU A 170 13.12 5.66 9.12
CA LEU A 170 13.82 5.68 7.84
C LEU A 170 14.67 6.92 7.61
N SER A 171 14.18 8.12 7.95
CA SER A 171 14.94 9.36 7.71
C SER A 171 16.20 9.46 8.57
N LYS A 172 16.23 8.78 9.72
CA LYS A 172 17.47 8.64 10.51
C LYS A 172 18.50 7.75 9.82
N PHE A 173 18.07 6.86 8.93
CA PHE A 173 18.94 6.00 8.13
C PHE A 173 19.24 6.56 6.73
N ASN A 174 18.37 7.40 6.17
CA ASN A 174 18.46 7.90 4.79
C ASN A 174 18.17 9.40 4.72
N THR A 175 19.19 10.21 4.38
CA THR A 175 19.14 11.68 4.42
C THR A 175 18.21 12.33 3.38
N ASN A 176 17.74 11.57 2.38
CA ASN A 176 16.99 12.10 1.24
C ASN A 176 15.45 12.05 1.37
N GLU A 177 14.91 11.37 2.40
CA GLU A 177 13.45 11.18 2.61
C GLU A 177 12.80 12.29 3.48
N SER A 178 13.62 13.25 3.92
CA SER A 178 13.26 14.30 4.88
C SER A 178 12.08 15.19 4.45
N GLY A 179 11.84 15.35 3.14
CA GLY A 179 10.74 16.17 2.62
C GLY A 179 9.36 15.53 2.74
N PHE A 180 9.27 14.19 2.71
CA PHE A 180 7.99 13.46 2.78
C PHE A 180 7.41 13.44 4.21
N LEU A 181 8.30 13.45 5.20
CA LEU A 181 7.95 13.55 6.62
C LEU A 181 7.18 14.83 6.96
N ALA A 182 7.55 15.96 6.37
CA ALA A 182 6.87 17.23 6.63
C ALA A 182 5.40 17.20 6.19
N LEU A 183 5.10 16.59 5.03
CA LEU A 183 3.73 16.55 4.50
C LEU A 183 2.81 15.60 5.29
N LEU A 184 3.34 14.45 5.73
CA LEU A 184 2.61 13.48 6.55
C LEU A 184 2.39 13.98 7.99
N LEU A 185 3.38 14.67 8.58
CA LEU A 185 3.22 15.34 9.87
C LEU A 185 2.20 16.47 9.80
N LEU A 186 2.21 17.29 8.75
CA LEU A 186 1.21 18.34 8.53
C LEU A 186 -0.21 17.77 8.40
N ARG A 187 -0.37 16.59 7.77
CA ARG A 187 -1.67 15.91 7.65
C ARG A 187 -2.12 15.30 8.99
N ALA A 188 -1.20 14.70 9.76
CA ALA A 188 -1.48 14.19 11.10
C ALA A 188 -1.81 15.32 12.11
N GLU A 189 -1.13 16.46 12.02
CA GLU A 189 -1.43 17.65 12.82
C GLU A 189 -2.75 18.32 12.40
N SER A 190 -3.08 18.34 11.10
CA SER A 190 -4.37 18.81 10.59
C SER A 190 -5.52 17.95 11.12
N ILE A 191 -5.35 16.63 11.16
CA ILE A 191 -6.33 15.71 11.78
C ILE A 191 -6.45 15.99 13.28
N LYS A 192 -5.34 16.12 14.03
CA LYS A 192 -5.36 16.51 15.45
C LYS A 192 -6.07 17.85 15.70
N LYS A 193 -5.88 18.86 14.85
CA LYS A 193 -6.53 20.17 14.96
C LYS A 193 -8.03 20.10 14.65
N SER A 194 -8.46 19.22 13.73
CA SER A 194 -9.89 18.99 13.47
C SER A 194 -10.61 18.27 14.60
N CYS A 195 -9.90 17.44 15.38
CA CYS A 195 -10.45 16.74 16.56
C CYS A 195 -10.52 17.61 17.83
N LEU A 196 -10.00 18.84 17.79
CA LEU A 196 -9.98 19.77 18.94
C LEU A 196 -10.93 20.96 18.77
N SER A 197 -11.84 20.94 17.79
CA SER A 197 -12.94 21.92 17.80
C SER A 197 -13.84 21.65 19.01
N PRO A 198 -14.07 22.64 19.90
CA PRO A 198 -14.94 22.43 21.04
C PRO A 198 -16.35 22.15 20.54
N ILE A 199 -16.92 21.02 20.98
CA ILE A 199 -18.36 20.79 20.96
C ILE A 199 -18.95 21.99 21.72
N LYS A 200 -19.57 22.92 20.98
CA LYS A 200 -20.33 24.01 21.62
C LYS A 200 -21.53 23.37 22.35
N PRO A 201 -21.90 23.91 23.53
CA PRO A 201 -22.94 23.35 24.38
C PRO A 201 -24.30 23.28 23.68
#